data_AF-A0A949YQK7-F1
#
_entry.id   AF-A0A949YQK7-F1
#
_cell.length_a   1.000
_cell.length_b   1.000
_cell.length_c   1.000
_cell.angle_alpha   90.00
_cell.angle_beta   90.00
_cell.angle_gamma   90.00
#
_symmetry.space_group_name_H-M   'P 1'
#
loop_
_entity.id
_entity.type
_entity.pdbx_description
1 polymer ?
#
loop_
_entity_poly.entity_id
_entity_poly.type
_entity_poly.pdbx_seq_one_letter_code
_entity_poly.pdbx_strand_id
1 'polypeptide(L)'
;MAQSMGLLDRIKMAWRVLVHARYAGDLMEGLSELETKRARSAAAPERVHAAALVLLSALQREGRLIDFVRQDVAGFSDEDIGAAGRIVHAGCRKVIDQFFRFEPASSGAEGQSLTVPAGFDAQRIRLTGNVTGNPPFRGTLKHHGW
;
A
#
# COMPACT_ATOMS: atom_id res chain seq x y z
N MET A 1 8.43 -20.60 -20.09
CA MET A 1 7.93 -21.63 -21.01
C MET A 1 7.88 -22.95 -20.25
N ALA A 2 6.70 -23.43 -19.89
CA ALA A 2 6.57 -24.75 -19.27
C ALA A 2 6.76 -25.81 -20.36
N GLN A 3 7.83 -26.60 -20.29
CA GLN A 3 8.04 -27.70 -21.23
C GLN A 3 6.96 -28.77 -20.97
N SER A 4 6.16 -29.09 -21.99
CA SER A 4 5.12 -30.11 -21.89
C SER A 4 5.75 -31.50 -21.92
N MET A 5 5.61 -32.28 -20.84
CA MET A 5 6.01 -33.70 -20.83
C MET A 5 5.22 -34.52 -21.86
N GLY A 6 5.93 -35.29 -22.68
CA GLY A 6 5.36 -36.23 -23.64
C GLY A 6 4.67 -37.43 -22.97
N LEU A 7 3.87 -38.17 -23.74
CA LEU A 7 3.09 -39.33 -23.24
C LEU A 7 3.97 -40.43 -22.63
N LEU A 8 5.09 -40.76 -23.30
CA LEU A 8 6.02 -41.80 -22.83
C LEU A 8 6.71 -41.41 -21.52
N ASP A 9 7.02 -40.13 -21.32
CA ASP A 9 7.64 -39.65 -20.08
C ASP A 9 6.66 -39.71 -18.90
N ARG A 10 5.38 -39.44 -19.15
CA ARG A 10 4.31 -39.61 -18.16
C ARG A 10 4.14 -41.06 -17.74
N ILE A 11 4.18 -41.99 -18.70
CA ILE A 11 4.09 -43.43 -18.41
C ILE A 11 5.31 -43.90 -17.59
N LYS A 12 6.52 -43.49 -17.98
CA LYS A 12 7.75 -43.78 -17.23
C LYS A 12 7.70 -43.22 -15.81
N MET A 13 7.20 -41.99 -15.64
CA MET A 13 7.03 -41.36 -14.33
C MET A 13 6.03 -42.14 -13.47
N ALA A 14 4.88 -42.54 -14.02
CA ALA A 14 3.86 -43.32 -13.31
C ALA A 14 4.41 -44.66 -12.83
N TRP A 15 5.14 -45.39 -13.69
CA TRP A 15 5.79 -46.63 -13.28
C TRP A 15 6.83 -46.40 -12.17
N ARG A 16 7.62 -45.32 -12.27
CA ARG A 16 8.63 -44.97 -11.27
C ARG A 16 8.01 -44.60 -9.92
N VAL A 17 6.87 -43.93 -9.89
CA VAL A 17 6.09 -43.65 -8.66
C VAL A 17 5.62 -44.94 -7.99
N LEU A 18 5.13 -45.92 -8.77
CA LEU A 18 4.65 -47.19 -8.22
C LEU A 18 5.76 -48.07 -7.62
N VAL A 19 6.97 -48.00 -8.20
CA VAL A 19 8.08 -48.89 -7.82
C VAL A 19 9.07 -48.25 -6.83
N HIS A 20 9.14 -46.91 -6.76
CA HIS A 20 10.12 -46.20 -5.93
C HIS A 20 9.45 -45.29 -4.89
N ALA A 21 9.33 -45.77 -3.65
CA ALA A 21 8.67 -45.07 -2.56
C ALA A 21 9.27 -43.68 -2.25
N ARG A 22 10.61 -43.53 -2.32
CA ARG A 22 11.27 -42.23 -2.11
C ARG A 22 10.90 -41.21 -3.17
N TYR A 23 10.89 -41.63 -4.43
CA TYR A 23 10.51 -40.76 -5.55
C TYR A 23 9.04 -40.35 -5.48
N ALA A 24 8.16 -41.26 -5.03
CA ALA A 24 6.76 -40.93 -4.77
C ALA A 24 6.60 -39.89 -3.65
N GLY A 25 7.38 -40.01 -2.57
CA GLY A 25 7.43 -39.03 -1.47
C GLY A 25 7.86 -37.64 -1.95
N ASP A 26 9.00 -37.56 -2.63
CA ASP A 26 9.55 -36.30 -3.16
C ASP A 26 8.57 -35.64 -4.16
N LEU A 27 7.87 -36.43 -4.98
CA LEU A 27 6.86 -35.92 -5.92
C LEU A 27 5.63 -35.38 -5.20
N MET A 28 5.15 -36.06 -4.16
CA MET A 28 4.00 -35.60 -3.36
C MET A 28 4.32 -34.31 -2.60
N GLU A 29 5.53 -34.19 -2.06
CA GLU A 29 6.01 -32.97 -1.43
C GLU A 29 6.07 -31.82 -2.44
N GLY A 30 6.69 -32.03 -3.61
CA GLY A 30 6.73 -31.03 -4.68
C GLY A 30 5.35 -30.64 -5.22
N LEU A 31 4.40 -31.58 -5.29
CA LEU A 31 3.01 -31.28 -5.67
C LEU A 31 2.33 -30.39 -4.63
N SER A 32 2.47 -30.71 -3.34
CA SER A 32 1.95 -29.91 -2.24
C SER A 32 2.52 -28.49 -2.24
N GLU A 33 3.82 -28.34 -2.50
CA GLU A 33 4.46 -27.02 -2.65
C GLU A 33 3.90 -26.23 -3.84
N LEU A 34 3.71 -26.88 -4.99
CA LEU A 34 3.14 -26.25 -6.19
C LEU A 34 1.67 -25.85 -5.99
N GLU A 35 0.88 -26.69 -5.33
CA GLU A 35 -0.51 -26.40 -4.97
C GLU A 35 -0.59 -25.21 -4.01
N THR A 36 0.26 -25.19 -2.98
CA THR A 36 0.36 -24.06 -2.04
C THR A 36 0.75 -22.77 -2.77
N LYS A 37 1.74 -22.84 -3.67
CA LYS A 37 2.17 -21.70 -4.48
C LYS A 37 1.06 -21.18 -5.41
N ARG A 38 0.30 -22.09 -6.03
CA ARG A 38 -0.85 -21.76 -6.90
C ARG A 38 -2.01 -21.17 -6.09
N ALA A 39 -2.30 -21.72 -4.91
CA ALA A 39 -3.33 -21.18 -4.01
C ALA A 39 -2.96 -19.77 -3.53
N ARG A 40 -1.68 -19.53 -3.22
CA ARG A 40 -1.18 -18.20 -2.86
C ARG A 40 -1.22 -17.20 -4.03
N SER A 41 -0.97 -17.65 -5.26
CA SER A 41 -1.09 -16.79 -6.46
C SER A 41 -2.53 -16.58 -6.92
N ALA A 42 -3.47 -17.44 -6.50
CA ALA A 42 -4.89 -17.37 -6.85
C ALA A 42 -5.75 -16.70 -5.77
N ALA A 43 -5.15 -16.17 -4.69
CA ALA A 43 -5.90 -15.46 -3.67
C ALA A 43 -6.62 -14.25 -4.30
N ALA A 44 -7.93 -14.15 -4.08
CA ALA A 44 -8.74 -13.05 -4.62
C ALA A 44 -8.15 -11.68 -4.23
N PRO A 45 -8.23 -10.64 -5.09
CA PRO A 45 -7.63 -9.32 -4.83
C PRO A 45 -8.06 -8.71 -3.49
N GLU A 46 -9.29 -8.99 -3.07
CA GLU A 46 -9.85 -8.62 -1.77
C GLU A 46 -9.07 -9.20 -0.56
N ARG A 47 -8.51 -10.41 -0.69
CA ARG A 47 -7.65 -11.00 0.35
C ARG A 47 -6.25 -10.39 0.34
N VAL A 48 -5.75 -10.00 -0.81
CA VAL A 48 -4.43 -9.34 -0.97
C VAL A 48 -4.46 -7.94 -0.37
N HIS A 49 -5.59 -7.22 -0.50
CA HIS A 49 -5.75 -5.84 -0.04
C HIS A 49 -6.69 -5.69 1.16
N ALA A 50 -6.90 -6.76 1.94
CA ALA A 50 -7.84 -6.77 3.05
C ALA A 50 -7.64 -5.61 4.03
N ALA A 51 -6.38 -5.29 4.39
CA ALA A 51 -6.07 -4.18 5.29
C ALA A 51 -6.48 -2.80 4.73
N ALA A 52 -6.26 -2.56 3.43
CA ALA A 52 -6.64 -1.32 2.78
C ALA A 52 -8.17 -1.21 2.67
N LEU A 53 -8.85 -2.32 2.36
CA LEU A 53 -10.32 -2.37 2.33
C LEU A 53 -10.93 -2.13 3.72
N VAL A 54 -10.32 -2.67 4.78
CA VAL A 54 -10.76 -2.41 6.16
C VAL A 54 -10.61 -0.94 6.51
N LEU A 55 -9.46 -0.32 6.25
CA LEU A 55 -9.25 1.11 6.48
C LEU A 55 -10.28 1.96 5.70
N LEU A 56 -10.45 1.66 4.41
CA LEU A 56 -11.41 2.37 3.57
C LEU A 56 -12.85 2.21 4.07
N SER A 57 -13.21 1.01 4.54
CA SER A 57 -14.54 0.74 5.13
C SER A 57 -14.77 1.54 6.42
N ALA A 58 -13.75 1.68 7.27
CA ALA A 58 -13.83 2.49 8.49
C ALA A 58 -13.98 3.98 8.16
N LEU A 59 -13.18 4.51 7.23
CA LEU A 59 -13.27 5.89 6.75
C LEU A 59 -14.63 6.19 6.14
N GLN A 60 -15.22 5.25 5.41
CA GLN A 60 -16.56 5.42 4.88
C GLN A 60 -17.62 5.38 5.99
N ARG A 61 -17.55 4.41 6.92
CA ARG A 61 -18.55 4.23 7.97
C ARG A 61 -18.62 5.42 8.93
N GLU A 62 -17.48 5.94 9.36
CA GLU A 62 -17.43 7.04 10.34
C GLU A 62 -17.38 8.42 9.66
N GLY A 63 -16.72 8.53 8.50
CA GLY A 63 -16.44 9.80 7.85
C GLY A 63 -17.23 10.07 6.57
N ARG A 64 -17.96 9.08 6.01
CA ARG A 64 -18.65 9.20 4.70
C ARG A 64 -17.73 9.67 3.57
N LEU A 65 -16.45 9.30 3.64
CA LEU A 65 -15.41 9.80 2.73
C LEU A 65 -15.74 9.55 1.26
N ILE A 66 -16.15 8.33 0.92
CA ILE A 66 -16.45 7.93 -0.46
C ILE A 66 -17.68 8.69 -0.95
N ASP A 67 -18.73 8.80 -0.12
CA ASP A 67 -19.94 9.56 -0.48
C ASP A 67 -19.57 11.00 -0.81
N PHE A 68 -18.79 11.64 0.06
CA PHE A 68 -18.41 13.05 -0.08
C PHE A 68 -17.58 13.30 -1.34
N VAL A 69 -16.59 12.45 -1.64
CA VAL A 69 -15.73 12.61 -2.83
C VAL A 69 -16.46 12.26 -4.13
N ARG A 70 -17.45 11.36 -4.08
CA ARG A 70 -18.23 10.94 -5.25
C ARG A 70 -19.42 11.85 -5.53
N GLN A 71 -19.84 12.66 -4.56
CA GLN A 71 -20.91 13.63 -4.72
C GLN A 71 -20.45 14.75 -5.67
N ASP A 72 -21.27 15.06 -6.67
CA ASP A 72 -21.10 16.30 -7.43
C ASP A 72 -21.52 17.47 -6.54
N VAL A 73 -20.57 18.37 -6.27
CA VAL A 73 -20.75 19.52 -5.37
C VAL A 73 -20.92 20.84 -6.11
N ALA A 74 -20.85 20.85 -7.45
CA ALA A 74 -20.81 22.10 -8.24
C ALA A 74 -22.05 22.99 -8.05
N GLY A 75 -23.19 22.42 -7.65
CA GLY A 75 -24.44 23.14 -7.41
C GLY A 75 -24.71 23.56 -5.97
N PHE A 76 -23.81 23.27 -5.02
CA PHE A 76 -24.00 23.60 -3.60
C PHE A 76 -23.27 24.89 -3.24
N SER A 77 -23.76 25.59 -2.21
CA SER A 77 -23.05 26.78 -1.70
C SER A 77 -21.83 26.40 -0.88
N ASP A 78 -20.91 27.35 -0.70
CA ASP A 78 -19.74 27.18 0.16
C ASP A 78 -20.13 26.87 1.61
N GLU A 79 -21.26 27.41 2.10
CA GLU A 79 -21.79 27.12 3.43
C GLU A 79 -22.21 25.66 3.56
N ASP A 80 -22.95 25.13 2.57
CA ASP A 80 -23.41 23.74 2.57
C ASP A 80 -22.23 22.77 2.45
N ILE A 81 -21.29 23.05 1.55
CA ILE A 81 -20.05 22.27 1.39
C ILE A 81 -19.22 22.34 2.67
N GLY A 82 -19.10 23.50 3.29
CA GLY A 82 -18.38 23.70 4.54
C GLY A 82 -19.01 22.93 5.69
N ALA A 83 -20.34 22.93 5.81
CA ALA A 83 -21.07 22.17 6.83
C ALA A 83 -20.85 20.66 6.67
N ALA A 84 -21.02 20.13 5.46
CA ALA A 84 -20.77 18.72 5.16
C ALA A 84 -19.30 18.34 5.36
N GLY A 85 -18.38 19.17 4.88
CA GLY A 85 -16.93 18.96 4.97
C GLY A 85 -16.44 18.86 6.41
N ARG A 86 -16.99 19.67 7.34
CA ARG A 86 -16.64 19.58 8.77
C ARG A 86 -17.04 18.24 9.38
N ILE A 87 -18.21 17.71 9.03
CA ILE A 87 -18.69 16.40 9.52
C ILE A 87 -17.78 15.28 8.99
N VAL A 88 -17.53 15.29 7.68
CA VAL A 88 -16.66 14.29 7.00
C VAL A 88 -15.25 14.33 7.58
N HIS A 89 -14.68 15.52 7.71
CA HIS A 89 -13.35 15.73 8.28
C HIS A 89 -13.26 15.18 9.71
N ALA A 90 -14.23 15.51 10.57
CA ALA A 90 -14.24 15.02 11.95
C ALA A 90 -14.32 13.49 12.03
N GLY A 91 -15.15 12.85 11.21
CA GLY A 91 -15.28 11.39 11.15
C GLY A 91 -14.00 10.71 10.63
N CYS A 92 -13.41 11.23 9.55
CA CYS A 92 -12.13 10.74 9.03
C CYS A 92 -11.01 10.87 10.07
N ARG A 93 -10.90 12.04 10.73
CA ARG A 93 -9.90 12.26 11.79
C ARG A 93 -10.04 11.24 12.92
N LYS A 94 -11.26 10.98 13.38
CA LYS A 94 -11.54 9.98 14.42
C LYS A 94 -11.02 8.59 14.04
N VAL A 95 -11.23 8.15 12.80
CA VAL A 95 -10.72 6.86 12.30
C VAL A 95 -9.20 6.86 12.29
N ILE A 96 -8.60 7.91 11.73
CA ILE A 96 -7.14 8.04 11.63
C ILE A 96 -6.48 7.98 13.01
N ASP A 97 -7.02 8.71 13.99
CA ASP A 97 -6.53 8.72 15.38
C ASP A 97 -6.75 7.39 16.11
N GLN A 98 -7.75 6.59 15.71
CA GLN A 98 -8.03 5.27 16.28
C GLN A 98 -7.05 4.20 15.79
N PHE A 99 -6.66 4.24 14.52
CA PHE A 99 -5.83 3.21 13.89
C PHE A 99 -4.34 3.55 13.88
N PHE A 100 -3.98 4.83 13.96
CA PHE A 100 -2.61 5.30 13.79
C PHE A 100 -2.21 6.30 14.86
N ARG A 101 -0.91 6.37 15.10
CA ARG A 101 -0.26 7.44 15.85
C ARG A 101 0.75 8.09 14.92
N PHE A 102 0.53 9.35 14.62
CA PHE A 102 1.40 10.15 13.75
C PHE A 102 2.49 10.82 14.59
N GLU A 103 3.67 10.93 14.01
CA GLU A 103 4.77 11.75 14.51
C GLU A 103 5.29 12.57 13.35
N PRO A 104 5.53 13.88 13.55
CA PRO A 104 6.03 14.73 12.49
C PRO A 104 7.26 14.15 11.80
N ALA A 105 7.27 14.17 10.47
CA ALA A 105 8.40 13.70 9.68
C ALA A 105 9.69 14.52 9.95
N SER A 106 9.55 15.77 10.41
CA SER A 106 10.65 16.61 10.89
C SER A 106 10.32 17.23 12.25
N SER A 107 11.34 17.32 13.11
CA SER A 107 11.25 17.95 14.44
C SER A 107 11.36 19.48 14.42
N GLY A 108 11.68 20.07 13.26
CA GLY A 108 11.75 21.52 13.12
C GLY A 108 10.37 22.17 13.11
N ALA A 109 10.29 23.41 13.59
CA ALA A 109 9.07 24.21 13.48
C ALA A 109 8.91 24.74 12.04
N GLU A 110 7.67 24.91 11.59
CA GLU A 110 7.41 25.61 10.32
C GLU A 110 7.96 27.05 10.39
N GLY A 111 8.63 27.47 9.32
CA GLY A 111 9.36 28.74 9.22
C GLY A 111 10.81 28.67 9.75
N GLN A 112 11.22 27.59 10.41
CA GLN A 112 12.58 27.46 10.91
C GLN A 112 13.59 27.31 9.78
N SER A 113 14.73 28.00 9.88
CA SER A 113 15.85 27.81 8.97
C SER A 113 16.41 26.40 9.08
N LEU A 114 16.56 25.71 7.94
CA LEU A 114 17.10 24.37 7.83
C LEU A 114 18.20 24.34 6.77
N THR A 115 19.25 23.57 7.04
CA THR A 115 20.26 23.22 6.04
C THR A 115 20.03 21.78 5.60
N VAL A 116 19.78 21.57 4.31
CA VAL A 116 19.61 20.25 3.72
C VAL A 116 20.98 19.76 3.23
N PRO A 117 21.50 18.64 3.77
CA PRO A 117 22.84 18.17 3.45
C PRO A 117 22.92 17.59 2.03
N ALA A 118 24.15 17.39 1.55
CA ALA A 118 24.38 16.59 0.35
C ALA A 118 23.94 15.14 0.58
N GLY A 119 23.35 14.51 -0.44
CA GLY A 119 22.84 13.14 -0.34
C GLY A 119 21.52 13.00 0.43
N PHE A 120 20.74 14.07 0.56
CA PHE A 120 19.42 14.00 1.19
C PHE A 120 18.45 13.10 0.40
N ASP A 121 17.51 12.48 1.10
CA ASP A 121 16.47 11.65 0.50
C ASP A 121 15.34 12.53 -0.06
N ALA A 122 15.20 12.54 -1.39
CA ALA A 122 14.16 13.29 -2.10
C ALA A 122 12.73 12.78 -1.84
N GLN A 123 12.57 11.56 -1.29
CA GLN A 123 11.28 11.07 -0.83
C GLN A 123 10.89 11.66 0.54
N ARG A 124 11.86 12.16 1.31
CA ARG A 124 11.63 12.77 2.64
C ARG A 124 11.61 14.29 2.59
N ILE A 125 12.40 14.92 1.72
CA ILE A 125 12.54 16.37 1.66
C ILE A 125 12.23 16.83 0.23
N ARG A 126 11.21 17.68 0.08
CA ARG A 126 10.90 18.35 -1.17
C ARG A 126 11.44 19.78 -1.15
N LEU A 127 12.43 20.06 -2.00
CA LEU A 127 12.92 21.42 -2.21
C LEU A 127 11.96 22.18 -3.12
N THR A 128 11.67 23.44 -2.77
CA THR A 128 10.80 24.33 -3.57
C THR A 128 11.42 25.71 -3.68
N GLY A 129 11.13 26.43 -4.77
CA GLY A 129 11.73 27.75 -5.07
C GLY A 129 12.88 27.65 -6.07
N ASN A 130 13.79 28.64 -6.03
CA ASN A 130 14.95 28.68 -6.93
C ASN A 130 16.10 27.81 -6.40
N VAL A 131 16.05 26.50 -6.72
CA VAL A 131 17.04 25.52 -6.27
C VAL A 131 18.11 25.38 -7.34
N THR A 132 19.21 26.12 -7.19
CA THR A 132 20.36 26.09 -8.11
C THR A 132 21.64 25.71 -7.39
N GLY A 133 22.55 25.04 -8.10
CA GLY A 133 23.84 24.61 -7.55
C GLY A 133 23.78 23.24 -6.87
N ASN A 134 24.85 22.92 -6.15
CA ASN A 134 24.98 21.65 -5.42
C ASN A 134 24.68 21.87 -3.93
N PRO A 135 24.14 20.85 -3.23
CA PRO A 135 23.96 20.91 -1.77
C PRO A 135 25.31 21.15 -1.06
N PRO A 136 25.29 21.67 0.19
CA PRO A 136 24.12 21.84 1.05
C PRO A 136 23.23 23.03 0.66
N PHE A 137 21.92 22.80 0.66
CA PHE A 137 20.93 23.85 0.42
C PHE A 137 20.50 24.50 1.74
N ARG A 138 20.30 25.82 1.77
CA ARG A 138 19.72 26.52 2.91
C ARG A 138 18.34 27.04 2.54
N GLY A 139 17.39 26.86 3.43
CA GLY A 139 16.03 27.36 3.26
C GLY A 139 15.27 27.34 4.58
N THR A 140 13.96 27.52 4.49
CA THR A 140 13.05 27.46 5.62
C THR A 140 12.17 26.22 5.50
N LEU A 141 11.97 25.49 6.61
CA LEU A 141 11.03 24.38 6.66
C LEU A 141 9.62 24.92 6.46
N LYS A 142 8.99 24.63 5.31
CA LYS A 142 7.65 25.15 5.01
C LYS A 142 6.53 24.34 5.68
N HIS A 143 6.69 23.02 5.72
CA HIS A 143 5.75 22.11 6.38
C HIS A 143 6.55 20.92 6.89
N HIS A 144 6.39 20.61 8.18
CA HIS A 144 7.18 19.57 8.86
C HIS A 144 6.67 18.14 8.62
N GLY A 145 5.52 18.02 7.96
CA GLY A 145 4.85 16.74 7.72
C GLY A 145 3.98 16.35 8.90
N TRP A 146 3.24 15.26 8.74
CA TRP A 146 2.43 14.66 9.78
C TRP A 146 2.94 13.25 10.04
#